data_AF-A0A401TKM1-F1
#
_entry.id   AF-A0A401TKM1-F1
#
_cell.length_a   1.000
_cell.length_b   1.000
_cell.length_c   1.000
_cell.angle_alpha   90.00
_cell.angle_beta   90.00
_cell.angle_gamma   90.00
#
_symmetry.space_group_name_H-M   'P 1'
#
loop_
_entity.id
_entity.type
_entity.pdbx_description
1 polymer ?
#
loop_
_entity_poly.entity_id
_entity_poly.type
_entity_poly.pdbx_seq_one_letter_code
_entity_poly.pdbx_strand_id
1 'polypeptide(L)'
;MLSPREGAGPRRVTRPCLNPVAGRAVGLRVRARAFGSAMAAQGRGAEPSSELSPRCLRRYQELLKRAKEEARSGELRQAVLVLREAQAVWPSSSKVSRRIERLEQALRDMEQEEEEEEFTALPGSDLLLYRPLYLRLYPHQRHGVAFLHRLHRDGRPGGILADDMGLGKTVQLIAFLSGMFDAELVRWCLLLLPSGLIRNWAAEFGRWTPGLRVRGQRRRRGGAWA
;
A
#
# COMPACT_ATOMS: atom_id res chain seq x y z
N MET A 1 -46.09 10.70 7.53
CA MET A 1 -45.26 11.47 6.59
C MET A 1 -43.91 11.74 7.24
N LEU A 2 -42.89 10.96 6.90
CA LEU A 2 -41.49 11.27 7.20
C LEU A 2 -40.66 10.86 5.97
N SER A 3 -40.03 11.84 5.34
CA SER A 3 -39.27 11.70 4.09
C SER A 3 -37.95 10.94 4.28
N PRO A 4 -37.43 10.25 3.24
CA PRO A 4 -36.09 9.67 3.24
C PRO A 4 -35.06 10.72 2.80
N ARG A 5 -33.90 10.78 3.49
CA ARG A 5 -32.73 11.55 3.04
C ARG A 5 -31.82 10.66 2.20
N GLU A 6 -31.64 11.06 0.95
CA GLU A 6 -30.72 10.50 -0.04
C GLU A 6 -29.24 10.81 0.28
N GLY A 7 -28.35 9.93 -0.19
CA GLY A 7 -27.13 10.33 -0.91
C GLY A 7 -25.90 10.73 -0.09
N ALA A 8 -25.10 9.75 0.33
CA ALA A 8 -23.69 9.98 0.68
C ALA A 8 -22.80 9.24 -0.34
N GLY A 9 -22.26 9.97 -1.31
CA GLY A 9 -21.29 9.45 -2.27
C GLY A 9 -19.92 9.12 -1.63
N PRO A 10 -19.07 8.32 -2.30
CA PRO A 10 -17.80 7.88 -1.75
C PRO A 10 -16.81 9.05 -1.66
N ARG A 11 -16.37 9.35 -0.43
CA ARG A 11 -15.32 10.33 -0.17
C ARG A 11 -13.96 9.71 -0.54
N ARG A 12 -13.26 10.32 -1.50
CA ARG A 12 -11.85 10.03 -1.78
C ARG A 12 -11.03 10.33 -0.52
N VAL A 13 -10.45 9.29 0.08
CA VAL A 13 -9.47 9.44 1.15
C VAL A 13 -8.08 9.32 0.54
N THR A 14 -7.34 10.42 0.63
CA THR A 14 -5.92 10.48 0.30
C THR A 14 -5.11 9.63 1.30
N ARG A 15 -4.37 8.64 0.79
CA ARG A 15 -3.42 7.80 1.52
C ARG A 15 -2.35 8.63 2.24
N PRO A 16 -1.98 8.31 3.50
CA PRO A 16 -0.65 8.59 4.02
C PRO A 16 0.23 7.34 3.83
N CYS A 17 1.35 7.54 3.12
CA CYS A 17 2.38 6.54 2.87
C CYS A 17 2.90 5.90 4.17
N LEU A 18 2.87 4.58 4.26
CA LEU A 18 3.67 3.81 5.22
C LEU A 18 5.05 3.60 4.61
N ASN A 19 6.10 4.07 5.28
CA ASN A 19 7.48 3.73 4.94
C ASN A 19 8.05 2.64 5.87
N PRO A 20 9.04 1.86 5.38
CA PRO A 20 9.49 0.63 5.99
C PRO A 20 10.72 0.80 6.90
N VAL A 21 11.13 -0.33 7.45
CA VAL A 21 12.16 -0.61 8.45
C VAL A 21 13.53 0.02 8.15
N ALA A 22 14.19 0.46 9.22
CA ALA A 22 15.48 1.13 9.25
C ALA A 22 16.65 0.26 8.75
N GLY A 23 17.25 0.67 7.63
CA GLY A 23 18.66 0.45 7.30
C GLY A 23 19.38 1.81 7.32
N ARG A 24 20.56 1.87 7.94
CA ARG A 24 21.35 3.11 8.08
C ARG A 24 21.64 3.75 6.71
N ALA A 25 21.09 4.94 6.48
CA ALA A 25 21.47 5.83 5.37
C ALA A 25 22.14 7.10 5.94
N VAL A 26 23.34 7.38 5.47
CA VAL A 26 24.03 8.66 5.67
C VAL A 26 23.20 9.74 4.95
N GLY A 27 22.64 10.67 5.72
CA GLY A 27 21.74 11.68 5.21
C GLY A 27 22.46 12.78 4.43
N LEU A 28 22.27 12.82 3.10
CA LEU A 28 22.44 14.04 2.32
C LEU A 28 21.10 14.80 2.32
N ARG A 29 21.08 15.93 3.02
CA ARG A 29 19.92 16.82 3.15
C ARG A 29 19.82 17.68 1.87
N VAL A 30 19.06 17.24 0.87
CA VAL A 30 18.74 18.08 -0.30
C VAL A 30 17.48 18.89 0.00
N ARG A 31 17.66 20.15 0.38
CA ARG A 31 16.59 21.16 0.36
C ARG A 31 16.21 21.43 -1.09
N ALA A 32 14.96 21.21 -1.46
CA ALA A 32 14.39 21.86 -2.64
C ALA A 32 14.46 23.38 -2.41
N ARG A 33 15.36 24.06 -3.10
CA ARG A 33 15.29 25.52 -3.21
C ARG A 33 14.05 25.84 -4.03
N ALA A 34 13.20 26.67 -3.46
CA ALA A 34 12.21 27.44 -4.19
C ALA A 34 12.90 28.05 -5.42
N PHE A 35 12.42 27.72 -6.61
CA PHE A 35 12.82 28.41 -7.82
C PHE A 35 12.04 29.72 -7.84
N GLY A 36 12.71 30.75 -7.34
CA GLY A 36 12.24 32.12 -7.34
C GLY A 36 12.00 32.61 -8.75
N SER A 37 10.95 33.41 -8.84
CA SER A 37 10.53 34.19 -10.00
C SER A 37 11.63 35.11 -10.53
N ALA A 38 11.43 35.53 -11.78
CA ALA A 38 12.02 36.69 -12.46
C ALA A 38 13.49 36.60 -12.90
N MET A 39 13.67 36.30 -14.19
CA MET A 39 14.44 37.19 -15.07
C MET A 39 13.69 37.29 -16.41
N ALA A 40 12.91 38.36 -16.54
CA ALA A 40 12.56 38.91 -17.84
C ALA A 40 13.78 39.69 -18.35
N ALA A 41 14.31 39.30 -19.50
CA ALA A 41 15.12 40.17 -20.36
C ALA A 41 15.14 39.60 -21.78
N GLN A 42 14.16 40.05 -22.57
CA GLN A 42 14.21 40.40 -24.00
C GLN A 42 15.02 39.51 -24.96
N GLY A 43 14.34 38.95 -25.96
CA GLY A 43 14.99 38.65 -27.23
C GLY A 43 14.33 37.60 -28.11
N ARG A 44 13.36 38.04 -28.91
CA ARG A 44 12.79 37.41 -30.13
C ARG A 44 11.87 36.20 -29.91
N GLY A 45 10.66 36.35 -30.41
CA GLY A 45 9.72 35.25 -30.58
C GLY A 45 10.33 34.16 -31.45
N ALA A 46 10.17 32.92 -31.01
CA ALA A 46 10.25 31.74 -31.84
C ALA A 46 8.95 30.96 -31.61
N GLU A 47 8.13 30.92 -32.65
CA GLU A 47 7.08 29.92 -32.87
C GLU A 47 7.60 28.50 -32.51
N PRO A 48 6.73 27.55 -32.13
CA PRO A 48 7.12 26.21 -31.73
C PRO A 48 7.61 25.41 -32.95
N SER A 49 8.89 25.55 -33.30
CA SER A 49 9.53 24.71 -34.30
C SER A 49 9.49 23.27 -33.83
N SER A 50 8.77 22.44 -34.59
CA SER A 50 8.56 21.00 -34.40
C SER A 50 9.83 20.14 -34.55
N GLU A 51 11.02 20.69 -34.30
CA GLU A 51 12.31 20.06 -34.61
C GLU A 51 13.33 20.23 -33.47
N LEU A 52 13.95 19.12 -33.06
CA LEU A 52 14.99 19.10 -32.01
C LEU A 52 16.29 19.64 -32.55
N SER A 53 17.02 20.36 -31.70
CA SER A 53 18.47 20.52 -31.89
C SER A 53 19.15 19.15 -32.08
N PRO A 54 20.15 19.01 -32.97
CA PRO A 54 20.87 17.75 -33.18
C PRO A 54 21.43 17.11 -31.91
N ARG A 55 21.82 17.93 -30.91
CA ARG A 55 22.29 17.44 -29.60
C ARG A 55 21.16 16.79 -28.80
N CYS A 56 19.98 17.40 -28.79
CA CYS A 56 18.81 16.90 -28.10
C CYS A 56 18.25 15.65 -28.81
N LEU A 57 18.31 15.61 -30.16
CA LEU A 57 17.92 14.44 -30.95
C LEU A 57 18.81 13.22 -30.64
N ARG A 58 20.14 13.38 -30.62
CA ARG A 58 21.07 12.28 -30.24
C ARG A 58 20.78 11.77 -28.84
N ARG A 59 20.66 12.68 -27.86
CA ARG A 59 20.33 12.31 -26.48
C ARG A 59 18.99 11.57 -26.38
N TYR A 60 17.97 12.05 -27.09
CA TYR A 60 16.68 11.38 -27.15
C TYR A 60 16.79 9.96 -27.73
N GLN A 61 17.52 9.78 -28.84
CA GLN A 61 17.75 8.47 -29.45
C GLN A 61 18.50 7.51 -28.51
N GLU A 62 19.52 8.00 -27.80
CA GLU A 62 20.25 7.23 -26.78
C GLU A 62 19.32 6.77 -25.65
N LEU A 63 18.47 7.67 -25.14
CA LEU A 63 17.49 7.34 -24.10
C LEU A 63 16.49 6.28 -24.59
N LEU A 64 16.01 6.37 -25.84
CA LEU A 64 15.13 5.34 -26.42
C LEU A 64 15.83 3.98 -26.55
N LYS A 65 17.12 3.97 -26.91
CA LYS A 65 17.91 2.74 -26.98
C LYS A 65 18.04 2.10 -25.59
N ARG A 66 18.41 2.89 -24.57
CA ARG A 66 18.53 2.43 -23.18
C ARG A 66 17.20 1.91 -22.65
N ALA A 67 16.11 2.66 -22.82
CA ALA A 67 14.78 2.21 -22.38
C ALA A 67 14.35 0.87 -23.03
N LYS A 68 14.79 0.62 -24.27
CA LYS A 68 14.54 -0.66 -24.96
C LYS A 68 15.40 -1.80 -24.39
N GLU A 69 16.63 -1.51 -23.98
CA GLU A 69 17.52 -2.46 -23.30
C GLU A 69 16.96 -2.82 -21.92
N GLU A 70 16.55 -1.83 -21.11
CA GLU A 70 15.92 -2.07 -19.80
C GLU A 70 14.61 -2.87 -19.92
N ALA A 71 13.79 -2.59 -20.93
CA ALA A 71 12.59 -3.37 -21.17
C ALA A 71 12.88 -4.82 -21.62
N ARG A 72 14.04 -5.06 -22.25
CA ARG A 72 14.47 -6.41 -22.67
C ARG A 72 15.09 -7.21 -21.52
N SER A 73 15.72 -6.54 -20.57
CA SER A 73 16.25 -7.17 -19.35
C SER A 73 15.16 -7.51 -18.32
N GLY A 74 13.93 -7.04 -18.54
CA GLY A 74 12.79 -7.24 -17.62
C GLY A 74 12.63 -6.12 -16.59
N GLU A 75 13.51 -5.12 -16.59
CA GLU A 75 13.51 -4.00 -15.65
C GLU A 75 12.52 -2.89 -16.10
N LEU A 76 11.22 -3.22 -16.09
CA LEU A 76 10.17 -2.33 -16.60
C LEU A 76 10.10 -0.98 -15.85
N ARG A 77 10.36 -0.97 -14.54
CA ARG A 77 10.44 0.27 -13.73
C ARG A 77 11.55 1.19 -14.23
N GLN A 78 12.72 0.64 -14.52
CA GLN A 78 13.85 1.41 -15.06
C GLN A 78 13.54 1.90 -16.48
N ALA A 79 12.92 1.06 -17.31
CA ALA A 79 12.49 1.45 -18.66
C ALA A 79 11.53 2.67 -18.63
N VAL A 80 10.57 2.70 -17.69
CA VAL A 80 9.67 3.85 -17.50
C VAL A 80 10.42 5.11 -17.08
N LEU A 81 11.35 5.01 -16.13
CA LEU A 81 12.17 6.15 -15.70
C LEU A 81 12.96 6.76 -16.87
N VAL A 82 13.62 5.92 -17.66
CA VAL A 82 14.38 6.38 -18.83
C VAL A 82 13.47 7.00 -19.90
N LEU A 83 12.26 6.47 -20.09
CA LEU A 83 11.28 7.07 -21.01
C LEU A 83 10.74 8.41 -20.50
N ARG A 84 10.58 8.59 -19.19
CA ARG A 84 10.20 9.89 -18.59
C ARG A 84 11.31 10.92 -18.80
N GLU A 85 12.58 10.53 -18.72
CA GLU A 85 13.70 11.39 -19.12
C GLU A 85 13.64 11.74 -20.61
N ALA A 86 13.33 10.78 -21.48
CA ALA A 86 13.16 11.04 -22.91
C ALA A 86 11.98 11.99 -23.20
N GLN A 87 10.88 11.85 -22.46
CA GLN A 87 9.71 12.72 -22.54
C GLN A 87 10.05 14.16 -22.10
N ALA A 88 10.93 14.34 -21.12
CA ALA A 88 11.41 15.67 -20.72
C ALA A 88 12.27 16.35 -21.80
N VAL A 89 13.03 15.57 -22.58
CA VAL A 89 13.84 16.08 -23.71
C VAL A 89 12.95 16.45 -24.91
N TRP A 90 11.87 15.69 -25.15
CA TRP A 90 10.90 15.96 -26.21
C TRP A 90 9.47 15.66 -25.73
N PRO A 91 8.78 16.66 -25.17
CA PRO A 91 7.42 16.49 -24.63
C PRO A 91 6.37 16.19 -25.70
N SER A 92 6.57 16.69 -26.93
CA SER A 92 5.61 16.58 -28.04
C SER A 92 5.53 15.18 -28.66
N SER A 93 6.28 14.18 -28.18
CA SER A 93 6.22 12.81 -28.69
C SER A 93 5.05 12.06 -28.07
N SER A 94 3.98 11.91 -28.85
CA SER A 94 2.86 11.03 -28.53
C SER A 94 3.28 9.55 -28.46
N LYS A 95 4.32 9.15 -29.19
CA LYS A 95 4.83 7.76 -29.18
C LYS A 95 5.46 7.38 -27.85
N VAL A 96 6.25 8.26 -27.24
CA VAL A 96 6.90 8.01 -25.94
C VAL A 96 5.86 8.00 -24.83
N SER A 97 4.94 8.96 -24.85
CA SER A 97 3.85 9.05 -23.87
C SER A 97 2.99 7.79 -23.83
N ARG A 98 2.55 7.29 -25.01
CA ARG A 98 1.80 6.02 -25.11
C ARG A 98 2.61 4.81 -24.63
N ARG A 99 3.94 4.81 -24.83
CA ARG A 99 4.81 3.71 -24.39
C ARG A 99 4.97 3.68 -22.87
N ILE A 100 5.09 4.85 -22.26
CA ILE A 100 5.10 5.00 -20.80
C ILE A 100 3.80 4.46 -20.21
N GLU A 101 2.65 4.92 -20.72
CA GLU A 101 1.33 4.47 -20.25
C GLU A 101 1.17 2.94 -20.32
N ARG A 102 1.61 2.32 -21.43
CA ARG A 102 1.56 0.85 -21.58
C ARG A 102 2.45 0.12 -20.56
N LEU A 103 3.66 0.61 -20.32
CA LEU A 103 4.57 -0.01 -19.36
C LEU A 103 4.11 0.21 -17.92
N GLU A 104 3.57 1.38 -17.60
CA GLU A 104 2.97 1.65 -16.29
C GLU A 104 1.73 0.78 -16.07
N GLN A 105 0.93 0.51 -17.10
CA GLN A 105 -0.18 -0.43 -17.00
C GLN A 105 0.33 -1.86 -16.75
N ALA A 106 1.31 -2.33 -17.54
CA ALA A 106 1.90 -3.65 -17.33
C ALA A 106 2.50 -3.81 -15.93
N LEU A 107 3.16 -2.77 -15.40
CA LEU A 107 3.66 -2.78 -14.02
C LEU A 107 2.53 -2.92 -13.00
N ARG A 108 1.42 -2.19 -13.18
CA ARG A 108 0.25 -2.31 -12.30
C ARG A 108 -0.39 -3.69 -12.36
N ASP A 109 -0.50 -4.25 -13.56
CA ASP A 109 -1.08 -5.59 -13.77
C ASP A 109 -0.20 -6.66 -13.09
N MET A 110 1.13 -6.57 -13.25
CA MET A 110 2.09 -7.45 -12.55
C MET A 110 2.01 -7.30 -11.03
N GLU A 111 1.94 -6.07 -10.52
CA GLU A 111 1.78 -5.83 -9.07
C GLU A 111 0.47 -6.43 -8.54
N GLN A 112 -0.62 -6.36 -9.31
CA GLN A 112 -1.89 -6.99 -8.95
C GLN A 112 -1.83 -8.51 -8.97
N GLU A 113 -1.21 -9.10 -9.99
CA GLU A 113 -1.01 -10.55 -10.08
C GLU A 113 -0.17 -11.07 -8.88
N GLU A 114 0.91 -10.35 -8.52
CA GLU A 114 1.72 -10.67 -7.33
C GLU A 114 0.89 -10.60 -6.03
N GLU A 115 0.06 -9.56 -5.86
CA GLU A 115 -0.85 -9.44 -4.71
C GLU A 115 -1.91 -10.56 -4.68
N GLU A 116 -2.47 -10.94 -5.83
CA GLU A 116 -3.42 -12.05 -5.94
C GLU A 116 -2.78 -13.41 -5.58
N GLU A 117 -1.51 -13.62 -5.92
CA GLU A 117 -0.75 -14.80 -5.50
C GLU A 117 -0.37 -14.76 -4.00
N GLU A 118 -0.19 -13.56 -3.45
CA GLU A 118 0.22 -13.33 -2.06
C GLU A 118 -0.94 -13.49 -1.06
N PHE A 119 -2.17 -13.19 -1.48
CA PHE A 119 -3.35 -13.26 -0.63
C PHE A 119 -4.27 -14.43 -1.00
N THR A 120 -5.13 -14.82 -0.07
CA THR A 120 -6.08 -15.92 -0.27
C THR A 120 -7.42 -15.54 0.34
N ALA A 121 -8.49 -15.68 -0.44
CA ALA A 121 -9.84 -15.45 0.02
C ALA A 121 -10.23 -16.49 1.08
N LEU A 122 -10.74 -16.01 2.21
CA LEU A 122 -11.17 -16.86 3.32
C LEU A 122 -12.58 -17.42 3.06
N PRO A 123 -12.76 -18.75 2.91
CA PRO A 123 -14.06 -19.33 2.58
C PRO A 123 -15.17 -18.95 3.57
N GLY A 124 -16.35 -18.63 3.04
CA GLY A 124 -17.48 -18.16 3.86
C GLY A 124 -17.40 -16.70 4.28
N SER A 125 -16.41 -15.97 3.77
CA SER A 125 -16.27 -14.51 3.86
C SER A 125 -15.60 -13.97 2.59
N ASP A 126 -15.65 -12.66 2.42
CA ASP A 126 -14.96 -11.88 1.38
C ASP A 126 -13.63 -11.27 1.90
N LEU A 127 -13.16 -11.72 3.08
CA LEU A 127 -11.91 -11.27 3.65
C LEU A 127 -10.72 -11.96 2.98
N LEU A 128 -9.73 -11.18 2.55
CA LEU A 128 -8.45 -11.68 2.07
C LEU A 128 -7.47 -11.81 3.24
N LEU A 129 -6.72 -12.92 3.27
CA LEU A 129 -5.65 -13.15 4.25
C LEU A 129 -4.34 -13.42 3.53
N TYR A 130 -3.22 -12.94 4.09
CA TYR A 130 -1.89 -13.31 3.63
C TYR A 130 -1.75 -14.84 3.55
N ARG A 131 -1.34 -15.35 2.40
CA ARG A 131 -1.43 -16.79 2.07
C ARG A 131 -0.66 -17.68 3.05
N PRO A 132 0.58 -17.37 3.46
CA PRO A 132 1.27 -18.14 4.50
C PRO A 132 0.57 -18.12 5.86
N LEU A 133 -0.12 -17.03 6.22
CA LEU A 133 -0.93 -16.99 7.44
C LEU A 133 -2.13 -17.92 7.30
N TYR A 134 -2.88 -17.84 6.18
CA TYR A 134 -4.03 -18.71 5.90
C TYR A 134 -3.66 -20.20 5.95
N LEU A 135 -2.54 -20.59 5.33
CA LEU A 135 -2.08 -21.98 5.28
C LEU A 135 -1.72 -22.54 6.66
N ARG A 136 -1.26 -21.68 7.60
CA ARG A 136 -0.93 -22.08 8.97
C ARG A 136 -2.16 -22.20 9.88
N LEU A 137 -3.32 -21.67 9.49
CA LEU A 137 -4.57 -21.79 10.26
C LEU A 137 -5.21 -23.16 10.04
N TYR A 138 -5.72 -23.75 11.13
CA TYR A 138 -6.56 -24.94 11.05
C TYR A 138 -7.95 -24.61 10.45
N PRO A 139 -8.67 -25.60 9.88
CA PRO A 139 -9.98 -25.37 9.28
C PRO A 139 -10.99 -24.71 10.23
N HIS A 140 -11.06 -25.13 11.51
CA HIS A 140 -11.96 -24.50 12.49
C HIS A 140 -11.58 -23.05 12.80
N GLN A 141 -10.28 -22.73 12.78
CA GLN A 141 -9.80 -21.37 12.98
C GLN A 141 -10.21 -20.46 11.82
N ARG A 142 -10.14 -20.97 10.58
CA ARG A 142 -10.63 -20.27 9.39
C ARG A 142 -12.13 -19.96 9.50
N HIS A 143 -12.93 -20.92 9.97
CA HIS A 143 -14.36 -20.68 10.21
C HIS A 143 -14.61 -19.61 11.28
N GLY A 144 -13.84 -19.60 12.37
CA GLY A 144 -13.95 -18.58 13.41
C GLY A 144 -13.57 -17.18 12.91
N VAL A 145 -12.54 -17.06 12.09
CA VAL A 145 -12.18 -15.80 11.42
C VAL A 145 -13.30 -15.35 10.48
N ALA A 146 -13.84 -16.26 9.66
CA ALA A 146 -14.92 -15.95 8.73
C ALA A 146 -16.19 -15.52 9.48
N PHE A 147 -16.48 -16.14 10.62
CA PHE A 147 -17.57 -15.74 11.50
C PHE A 147 -17.39 -14.30 12.02
N LEU A 148 -16.22 -13.95 12.53
CA LEU A 148 -15.92 -12.58 12.99
C LEU A 148 -16.05 -11.56 11.87
N HIS A 149 -15.55 -11.89 10.67
CA HIS A 149 -15.68 -11.02 9.50
C HIS A 149 -17.13 -10.81 9.07
N ARG A 150 -17.93 -11.88 9.03
CA ARG A 150 -19.36 -11.77 8.71
C ARG A 150 -20.09 -10.86 9.68
N LEU A 151 -19.83 -10.98 10.99
CA LEU A 151 -20.43 -10.08 11.99
C LEU A 151 -20.09 -8.61 11.72
N HIS A 152 -18.84 -8.32 11.37
CA HIS A 152 -18.41 -6.97 11.02
C HIS A 152 -19.12 -6.46 9.77
N ARG A 153 -19.08 -7.25 8.69
CA ARG A 153 -19.69 -6.91 7.40
C ARG A 153 -21.20 -6.68 7.50
N ASP A 154 -21.88 -7.50 8.29
CA ASP A 154 -23.33 -7.42 8.49
C ASP A 154 -23.72 -6.29 9.49
N GLY A 155 -22.76 -5.47 9.94
CA GLY A 155 -23.00 -4.33 10.83
C GLY A 155 -23.46 -4.73 12.24
N ARG A 156 -23.14 -5.95 12.68
CA ARG A 156 -23.56 -6.46 14.00
C ARG A 156 -22.75 -5.78 15.10
N PRO A 157 -23.34 -5.52 16.29
CA PRO A 157 -22.64 -4.86 17.39
C PRO A 157 -21.49 -5.69 17.99
N GLY A 158 -21.45 -6.99 17.72
CA GLY A 158 -20.38 -7.89 18.15
C GLY A 158 -20.80 -9.36 18.09
N GLY A 159 -19.94 -10.23 18.59
CA GLY A 159 -20.21 -11.66 18.76
C GLY A 159 -19.23 -12.34 19.71
N ILE A 160 -19.57 -13.55 20.12
CA ILE A 160 -18.81 -14.32 21.11
C ILE A 160 -18.19 -15.52 20.40
N LEU A 161 -16.86 -15.61 20.45
CA LEU A 161 -16.12 -16.77 19.99
C LEU A 161 -15.96 -17.77 21.14
N ALA A 162 -16.88 -18.73 21.22
CA ALA A 162 -17.03 -19.66 22.35
C ALA A 162 -16.44 -21.06 22.10
N ASP A 163 -15.36 -21.15 21.31
CA ASP A 163 -14.65 -22.42 21.08
C ASP A 163 -14.08 -23.00 22.38
N ASP A 164 -13.77 -24.29 22.41
CA ASP A 164 -13.07 -24.94 23.53
C ASP A 164 -11.67 -24.36 23.79
N MET A 165 -11.26 -24.34 25.06
CA MET A 165 -9.93 -23.90 25.48
C MET A 165 -8.84 -24.68 24.73
N GLY A 166 -7.81 -23.98 24.24
CA GLY A 166 -6.73 -24.59 23.47
C GLY A 166 -6.91 -24.62 21.95
N LEU A 167 -8.11 -24.35 21.42
CA LEU A 167 -8.35 -24.32 19.95
C LEU A 167 -7.75 -23.10 19.22
N GLY A 168 -7.05 -22.22 19.94
CA GLY A 168 -6.33 -21.10 19.34
C GLY A 168 -7.21 -19.88 19.04
N LYS A 169 -8.10 -19.49 19.95
CA LYS A 169 -8.89 -18.24 19.83
C LYS A 169 -8.03 -17.00 19.59
N THR A 170 -6.86 -16.93 20.22
CA THR A 170 -5.90 -15.82 20.04
C THR A 170 -5.47 -15.71 18.58
N VAL A 171 -5.08 -16.82 17.94
CA VAL A 171 -4.62 -16.79 16.54
C VAL A 171 -5.77 -16.47 15.58
N GLN A 172 -6.99 -16.92 15.88
CA GLN A 172 -8.18 -16.50 15.11
C GLN A 172 -8.37 -14.99 15.16
N LEU A 173 -8.27 -14.38 16.35
CA LEU A 173 -8.42 -12.92 16.48
C LEU A 173 -7.28 -12.17 15.78
N ILE A 174 -6.04 -12.66 15.88
CA ILE A 174 -4.89 -12.06 15.19
C ILE A 174 -5.05 -12.14 13.67
N ALA A 175 -5.48 -13.29 13.14
CA ALA A 175 -5.71 -13.46 11.71
C ALA A 175 -6.85 -12.59 11.19
N PHE A 176 -7.95 -12.50 11.96
CA PHE A 176 -9.03 -11.56 11.68
C PHE A 176 -8.51 -10.12 11.60
N LEU A 177 -7.75 -9.67 12.61
CA LEU A 177 -7.20 -8.32 12.62
C LEU A 177 -6.22 -8.08 11.47
N SER A 178 -5.39 -9.05 11.10
CA SER A 178 -4.49 -8.94 9.94
C SER A 178 -5.28 -8.59 8.69
N GLY A 179 -6.27 -9.42 8.32
CA GLY A 179 -7.07 -9.17 7.13
C GLY A 179 -7.82 -7.83 7.19
N MET A 180 -8.30 -7.44 8.37
CA MET A 180 -9.00 -6.15 8.55
C MET A 180 -8.07 -4.94 8.35
N PHE A 181 -6.80 -5.04 8.77
CA PHE A 181 -5.80 -4.00 8.53
C PHE A 181 -5.34 -3.98 7.08
N ASP A 182 -5.10 -5.16 6.48
CA ASP A 182 -4.66 -5.32 5.10
C ASP A 182 -5.73 -4.80 4.12
N ALA A 183 -7.01 -5.02 4.42
CA ALA A 183 -8.15 -4.47 3.67
C ALA A 183 -8.48 -3.00 3.99
N GLU A 184 -7.67 -2.33 4.82
CA GLU A 184 -7.86 -0.95 5.29
C GLU A 184 -9.24 -0.67 5.96
N LEU A 185 -9.93 -1.72 6.42
CA LEU A 185 -11.24 -1.61 7.10
C LEU A 185 -11.11 -1.04 8.51
N VAL A 186 -9.95 -1.20 9.14
CA VAL A 186 -9.64 -0.64 10.46
C VAL A 186 -8.30 0.06 10.46
N ARG A 187 -8.22 1.17 11.19
CA ARG A 187 -6.96 1.92 11.40
C ARG A 187 -6.32 1.67 12.76
N TRP A 188 -7.15 1.35 13.76
CA TRP A 188 -6.75 1.10 15.13
C TRP A 188 -7.67 0.06 15.75
N CYS A 189 -7.13 -0.79 16.62
CA CYS A 189 -7.90 -1.76 17.40
C CYS A 189 -7.42 -1.72 18.86
N LEU A 190 -8.37 -1.71 19.80
CA LEU A 190 -8.09 -1.81 21.23
C LEU A 190 -8.38 -3.23 21.71
N LEU A 191 -7.36 -3.91 22.20
CA LEU A 191 -7.52 -5.20 22.86
C LEU A 191 -7.51 -5.02 24.38
N LEU A 192 -8.55 -5.52 25.03
CA LEU A 192 -8.66 -5.55 26.49
C LEU A 192 -8.33 -6.96 26.97
N LEU A 193 -7.27 -7.08 27.77
CA LEU A 193 -6.79 -8.36 28.27
C LEU A 193 -6.22 -8.23 29.69
N PRO A 194 -6.23 -9.31 30.49
CA PRO A 194 -5.53 -9.37 31.77
C PRO A 194 -4.05 -8.99 31.62
N SER A 195 -3.50 -8.25 32.59
CA SER A 195 -2.13 -7.73 32.49
C SER A 195 -1.06 -8.82 32.33
N GLY A 196 -1.30 -10.01 32.87
CA GLY A 196 -0.38 -11.16 32.73
C GLY A 196 -0.29 -11.69 31.30
N LEU A 197 -1.30 -11.47 30.45
CA LEU A 197 -1.36 -11.99 29.09
C LEU A 197 -0.77 -11.04 28.04
N ILE A 198 -0.45 -9.78 28.40
CA ILE A 198 0.04 -8.77 27.46
C ILE A 198 1.32 -9.23 26.75
N ARG A 199 2.26 -9.82 27.50
CA ARG A 199 3.51 -10.32 26.92
C ARG A 199 3.28 -11.49 25.96
N ASN A 200 2.36 -12.39 26.32
CA ASN A 200 2.01 -13.54 25.48
C ASN A 200 1.37 -13.07 24.17
N TRP A 201 0.40 -12.17 24.24
CA TRP A 201 -0.24 -11.61 23.05
C TRP A 201 0.75 -10.87 22.14
N ALA A 202 1.65 -10.06 22.70
CA ALA A 202 2.68 -9.39 21.92
C ALA A 202 3.61 -10.38 21.19
N ALA A 203 3.98 -11.49 21.84
CA ALA A 203 4.77 -12.55 21.22
C ALA A 203 4.00 -13.28 20.10
N GLU A 204 2.71 -13.58 20.31
CA GLU A 204 1.86 -14.18 19.29
C GLU A 204 1.70 -13.25 18.07
N PHE A 205 1.47 -11.94 18.27
CA PHE A 205 1.46 -10.98 17.16
C PHE A 205 2.77 -10.97 16.38
N GLY A 206 3.92 -10.98 17.07
CA GLY A 206 5.22 -11.08 16.41
C GLY A 206 5.41 -12.39 15.62
N ARG A 207 4.83 -13.49 16.09
CA ARG A 207 4.92 -14.82 15.46
C ARG A 207 3.99 -15.00 14.26
N TRP A 208 2.79 -14.44 14.32
CA TRP A 208 1.74 -14.66 13.32
C TRP A 208 1.67 -13.53 12.29
N THR A 209 1.97 -12.30 12.70
CA THR A 209 1.81 -11.09 11.89
C THR A 209 2.92 -10.07 12.19
N PRO A 210 4.19 -10.35 11.85
CA PRO A 210 5.33 -9.50 12.22
C PRO A 210 5.27 -8.07 11.65
N GLY A 211 4.47 -7.84 10.60
CA GLY A 211 4.22 -6.50 10.04
C GLY A 211 3.29 -5.61 10.87
N LEU A 212 2.48 -6.19 11.77
CA LEU A 212 1.54 -5.42 12.59
C LEU A 212 2.25 -4.77 13.79
N ARG A 213 2.11 -3.45 13.90
CA ARG A 213 2.63 -2.70 15.04
C ARG A 213 1.73 -2.84 16.26
N VAL A 214 2.23 -3.48 17.30
CA VAL A 214 1.52 -3.65 18.59
C VAL A 214 2.17 -2.78 19.67
N ARG A 215 1.36 -1.96 20.35
CA ARG A 215 1.79 -1.16 21.51
C ARG A 215 1.08 -1.63 22.77
N GLY A 216 1.84 -2.14 23.73
CA GLY A 216 1.32 -2.49 25.04
C GLY A 216 1.35 -1.30 25.98
N GLN A 217 0.18 -0.86 26.47
CA GLN A 217 0.09 0.17 27.50
C GLN A 217 -0.26 -0.48 28.84
N ARG A 218 0.68 -0.44 29.79
CA ARG A 218 0.41 -0.88 31.17
C ARG A 218 0.08 0.35 31.99
N ARG A 219 -1.05 0.32 32.71
CA ARG A 219 -1.36 1.33 33.72
C ARG A 219 -0.19 1.39 34.71
N ARG A 220 0.55 2.50 34.73
CA ARG A 220 1.48 2.79 35.83
C ARG A 220 0.62 2.89 37.10
N ARG A 221 0.99 2.16 38.15
CA ARG A 221 0.36 2.37 39.47
C ARG A 221 0.57 3.85 39.82
N GLY A 222 -0.52 4.64 39.84
CA GLY A 222 -0.53 6.02 40.33
C GLY A 222 -0.47 7.17 39.30
N GLY A 223 -0.74 6.99 38.00
CA GLY A 223 -0.70 8.11 37.04
C GLY A 223 -1.71 8.03 35.91
N ALA A 224 -2.24 9.19 35.50
CA ALA A 224 -3.25 9.40 34.47
C ALA A 224 -2.82 8.92 33.07
N TRP A 225 -3.83 8.70 32.23
CA TRP A 225 -3.70 8.29 30.82
C TRP A 225 -2.86 9.33 30.06
N ALA A 226 -1.78 8.88 29.41
CA ALA A 226 -0.96 9.65 28.48
C ALA A 226 -0.86 8.88 27.17
#